data_AF-A0A8H4IX11-F1
#
_entry.id   AF-A0A8H4IX11-F1
#
_cell.length_a   1.000
_cell.length_b   1.000
_cell.length_c   1.000
_cell.angle_alpha   90.00
_cell.angle_beta   90.00
_cell.angle_gamma   90.00
#
_symmetry.space_group_name_H-M   'P 1'
#
loop_
_entity.id
_entity.type
_entity.pdbx_description
1 polymer ?
#
loop_
_entity_poly.entity_id
_entity_poly.type
_entity_poly.pdbx_seq_one_letter_code
_entity_poly.pdbx_strand_id
1 'polypeptide(L)'
;MRSALQAYLFFNVVVCWEQLWMVYEDGDGSGGKPGVVVRGKARAPGRDYRDSHAFAYVLSDCTRSQDGDTWTVPHRVFYGGEFGYDLCEQLKAQGLDPLHPAKMEQMREYLKMCWEHLVRVHMVLAEADTEFDWEFEVKSTIRWLWGHQAFPNLYN
;
A
#
# COMPACT_ATOMS: atom_id res chain seq x y z
N MET A 1 -2.69 15.46 2.38
CA MET A 1 -3.88 14.67 1.99
C MET A 1 -3.57 13.55 1.01
N ARG A 2 -3.10 13.82 -0.23
CA ARG A 2 -2.91 12.78 -1.28
C ARG A 2 -2.01 11.61 -0.84
N SER A 3 -0.86 11.89 -0.23
CA SER A 3 0.04 10.85 0.29
C SER A 3 -0.62 9.95 1.34
N ALA A 4 -1.41 10.55 2.26
CA ALA A 4 -2.17 9.80 3.25
C ALA A 4 -3.25 8.92 2.62
N LEU A 5 -3.97 9.42 1.60
CA LEU A 5 -4.97 8.63 0.86
C LEU A 5 -4.32 7.47 0.11
N GLN A 6 -3.21 7.72 -0.59
CA GLN A 6 -2.45 6.70 -1.31
C GLN A 6 -1.96 5.60 -0.37
N ALA A 7 -1.30 5.96 0.74
CA ALA A 7 -0.80 5.00 1.71
C ALA A 7 -1.96 4.21 2.35
N TYR A 8 -3.05 4.89 2.72
CA TYR A 8 -4.21 4.26 3.34
C TYR A 8 -4.85 3.23 2.40
N LEU A 9 -5.13 3.61 1.15
CA LEU A 9 -5.74 2.71 0.17
C LEU A 9 -4.79 1.57 -0.20
N PHE A 10 -3.51 1.86 -0.45
CA PHE A 10 -2.53 0.85 -0.82
C PHE A 10 -2.46 -0.29 0.20
N PHE A 11 -2.20 0.03 1.47
CA PHE A 11 -2.02 -1.00 2.47
C PHE A 11 -3.32 -1.72 2.82
N ASN A 12 -4.47 -1.03 2.86
CA ASN A 12 -5.74 -1.71 3.08
C ASN A 12 -6.05 -2.70 1.94
N VAL A 13 -5.79 -2.32 0.69
CA VAL A 13 -5.99 -3.22 -0.47
C VAL A 13 -5.02 -4.40 -0.43
N VAL A 14 -3.73 -4.17 -0.16
CA VAL A 14 -2.71 -5.23 -0.11
C VAL A 14 -2.96 -6.20 1.06
N VAL A 15 -3.44 -5.71 2.20
CA VAL A 15 -3.80 -6.55 3.35
C VAL A 15 -5.07 -7.35 3.10
N CYS A 16 -6.11 -6.73 2.53
CA CYS A 16 -7.39 -7.40 2.27
C CYS A 16 -7.33 -8.36 1.07
N TRP A 17 -6.39 -8.14 0.15
CA TRP A 17 -6.34 -8.88 -1.10
C TRP A 17 -4.97 -9.48 -1.32
N GLU A 18 -4.71 -10.60 -0.63
CA GLU A 18 -3.46 -11.34 -0.73
C GLU A 18 -3.12 -11.74 -2.18
N GLN A 19 -4.12 -11.93 -3.04
CA GLN A 19 -3.95 -12.27 -4.47
C GLN A 19 -3.23 -11.17 -5.28
N LEU A 20 -3.16 -9.93 -4.79
CA LEU A 20 -2.40 -8.85 -5.45
C LEU A 20 -0.87 -8.98 -5.26
N TRP A 21 -0.41 -9.89 -4.38
CA TRP A 21 1.01 -10.21 -4.16
C TRP A 21 1.30 -11.72 -4.00
N MET A 22 0.27 -12.57 -3.96
CA MET A 22 0.38 -14.03 -3.99
C MET A 22 -0.07 -14.57 -5.34
N VAL A 23 0.89 -15.06 -6.14
CA VAL A 23 0.59 -15.89 -7.31
C VAL A 23 0.21 -17.28 -6.80
N TYR A 24 -1.02 -17.71 -7.06
CA TYR A 24 -1.34 -19.14 -7.03
C TYR A 24 -0.79 -19.73 -8.32
N GLU A 25 0.22 -20.59 -8.24
CA GLU A 25 0.45 -21.51 -9.34
C GLU A 25 -0.72 -22.49 -9.33
N ASP A 26 -1.51 -22.49 -10.40
CA ASP A 26 -2.35 -23.63 -10.73
C ASP A 26 -1.39 -24.81 -10.91
N GLY A 27 -1.35 -25.68 -9.90
CA GLY A 27 -0.54 -26.88 -9.92
C GLY A 27 -0.89 -27.66 -11.18
N ASP A 28 0.10 -27.83 -12.07
CA ASP A 28 0.00 -28.85 -13.09
C ASP A 28 -0.31 -30.16 -12.37
N GLY A 29 -1.35 -30.83 -12.87
CA GLY A 29 -1.73 -32.15 -12.41
C GLY A 29 -0.68 -33.16 -12.86
N SER A 30 0.40 -33.28 -12.09
CA SER A 30 1.25 -34.48 -12.12
C SER A 30 1.28 -35.11 -10.74
N GLY A 31 0.72 -36.32 -10.69
CA GLY A 31 0.24 -36.99 -9.50
C GLY A 31 1.28 -37.29 -8.41
N GLY A 32 0.81 -37.30 -7.17
CA GLY A 32 1.53 -37.82 -6.02
C GLY A 32 0.56 -38.20 -4.90
N LYS A 33 0.49 -39.49 -4.58
CA LYS A 33 -0.36 -40.12 -3.56
C LYS A 33 -0.01 -39.69 -2.11
N PRO A 34 -0.90 -39.94 -1.14
CA PRO A 34 -0.87 -39.33 0.18
C PRO A 34 0.09 -40.05 1.14
N GLY A 35 0.92 -39.27 1.84
CA GLY A 35 1.85 -39.78 2.83
C GLY A 35 2.62 -38.66 3.53
N VAL A 36 1.94 -37.99 4.47
CA VAL A 36 2.49 -37.30 5.65
C VAL A 36 3.86 -36.62 5.51
N VAL A 37 3.84 -35.29 5.31
CA VAL A 37 4.65 -34.32 6.09
C VAL A 37 3.83 -33.04 6.24
N VAL A 38 3.33 -32.76 7.45
CA VAL A 38 2.88 -31.41 7.83
C VAL A 38 4.14 -30.63 8.20
N ARG A 39 4.63 -29.80 7.28
CA ARG A 39 5.59 -28.73 7.56
C ARG A 39 5.39 -27.65 6.52
N GLY A 40 5.24 -26.41 7.00
CA GLY A 40 4.61 -25.28 6.31
C GLY A 40 4.84 -25.25 4.80
N LYS A 41 3.75 -25.10 4.05
CA LYS A 41 3.81 -24.75 2.63
C LYS A 41 4.82 -23.63 2.48
N ALA A 42 5.97 -23.94 1.89
CA ALA A 42 6.89 -22.93 1.43
C ALA A 42 6.05 -22.00 0.54
N ARG A 43 6.02 -20.71 0.88
CA ARG A 43 5.48 -19.69 -0.02
C ARG A 43 6.19 -19.93 -1.35
N ALA A 44 5.45 -20.27 -2.40
CA ALA A 44 5.94 -20.06 -3.77
C ALA A 44 6.45 -18.60 -3.84
N PRO A 45 7.43 -18.27 -4.69
CA PRO A 45 7.91 -16.90 -4.83
C PRO A 45 6.79 -16.00 -5.39
N GLY A 46 5.86 -15.63 -4.51
CA GLY A 46 4.86 -14.61 -4.72
C GLY A 46 5.62 -13.31 -4.89
N ARG A 47 5.23 -12.53 -5.90
CA ARG A 47 5.85 -11.23 -6.17
C ARG A 47 5.77 -10.42 -4.87
N ASP A 48 6.94 -10.01 -4.38
CA ASP A 48 6.99 -9.10 -3.25
C ASP A 48 6.19 -7.85 -3.61
N TYR A 49 5.21 -7.45 -2.79
CA TYR A 49 4.39 -6.27 -3.07
C TYR A 49 5.26 -5.02 -3.24
N ARG A 50 6.47 -5.02 -2.63
CA ARG A 50 7.46 -3.95 -2.75
C ARG A 50 8.06 -3.83 -4.15
N ASP A 51 7.92 -4.86 -4.98
CA ASP A 51 8.32 -4.86 -6.39
C ASP A 51 7.23 -4.27 -7.30
N SER A 52 6.05 -3.95 -6.76
CA SER A 52 4.97 -3.37 -7.55
C SER A 52 5.20 -1.88 -7.86
N HIS A 53 4.81 -1.45 -9.07
CA HIS A 53 4.76 -0.03 -9.43
C HIS A 53 3.90 0.77 -8.45
N ALA A 54 2.80 0.20 -7.98
CA ALA A 54 1.92 0.81 -6.98
C ALA A 54 2.68 1.16 -5.70
N PHE A 55 3.51 0.23 -5.19
CA PHE A 55 4.34 0.50 -4.01
C PHE A 55 5.38 1.57 -4.28
N ALA A 56 6.05 1.55 -5.43
CA ALA A 56 7.02 2.58 -5.82
C ALA A 56 6.41 3.99 -5.85
N TYR A 57 5.19 4.12 -6.38
CA TYR A 57 4.45 5.38 -6.35
C TYR A 57 4.14 5.83 -4.93
N VAL A 58 3.59 4.95 -4.09
CA VAL A 58 3.25 5.27 -2.70
C VAL A 58 4.51 5.69 -1.95
N LEU A 59 5.59 4.91 -2.04
CA LEU A 59 6.84 5.19 -1.35
C LEU A 59 7.40 6.55 -1.75
N SER A 60 7.47 6.83 -3.05
CA SER A 60 7.95 8.12 -3.58
C SER A 60 7.06 9.28 -3.13
N ASP A 61 5.74 9.21 -3.34
CA ASP A 61 4.82 10.31 -3.03
C ASP A 61 4.67 10.57 -1.52
N CYS A 62 4.92 9.54 -0.70
CA CYS A 62 4.86 9.68 0.75
C CYS A 62 6.16 10.22 1.36
N THR A 63 7.32 9.94 0.77
CA THR A 63 8.60 10.16 1.46
C THR A 63 9.54 11.12 0.74
N ARG A 64 9.37 11.38 -0.56
CA ARG A 64 10.25 12.28 -1.32
C ARG A 64 10.20 13.71 -0.79
N SER A 65 11.36 14.36 -0.70
CA SER A 65 11.46 15.78 -0.36
C SER A 65 10.84 16.68 -1.42
N GLN A 66 10.03 17.64 -0.99
CA GLN A 66 9.43 18.73 -1.76
C GLN A 66 9.43 20.01 -0.91
N ASP A 67 9.38 21.17 -1.55
CA ASP A 67 9.33 22.43 -0.81
C ASP A 67 8.04 22.54 0.01
N GLY A 68 8.16 22.82 1.31
CA GLY A 68 7.02 22.98 2.21
C GLY A 68 6.36 21.67 2.68
N ASP A 69 7.01 20.53 2.48
CA ASP A 69 6.45 19.18 2.60
C ASP A 69 6.26 18.62 4.03
N THR A 70 6.00 19.47 5.02
CA THR A 70 5.86 19.05 6.44
C THR A 70 4.87 17.89 6.65
N TRP A 71 3.88 17.72 5.77
CA TRP A 71 2.93 16.59 5.76
C TRP A 71 3.56 15.23 5.43
N THR A 72 4.78 15.19 4.89
CA THR A 72 5.53 13.97 4.57
C THR A 72 6.36 13.46 5.75
N VAL A 73 6.61 14.29 6.75
CA VAL A 73 7.43 13.91 7.93
C VAL A 73 6.87 12.67 8.64
N PRO A 74 5.54 12.55 8.93
CA PRO A 74 5.00 11.34 9.53
C PRO A 74 5.20 10.08 8.67
N HIS A 75 5.13 10.25 7.35
CA HIS A 75 5.37 9.15 6.41
C HIS A 75 6.84 8.71 6.42
N ARG A 76 7.80 9.65 6.40
CA ARG A 76 9.24 9.33 6.50
C ARG A 76 9.59 8.61 7.79
N VAL A 77 9.01 9.04 8.91
CA VAL A 77 9.18 8.36 10.21
C VAL A 77 8.70 6.90 10.12
N PHE A 78 7.56 6.67 9.47
CA PHE A 78 7.03 5.31 9.28
C PHE A 78 7.91 4.46 8.34
N TYR A 79 8.30 5.00 7.19
CA TYR A 79 9.11 4.29 6.20
C TYR A 79 10.60 4.20 6.57
N GLY A 80 11.07 4.95 7.58
CA GLY A 80 12.45 4.96 8.04
C GLY A 80 13.39 5.89 7.24
N GLY A 81 12.86 6.78 6.41
CA GLY A 81 13.68 7.70 5.62
C GLY A 81 12.97 8.32 4.43
N GLU A 82 13.76 9.00 3.61
CA GLU A 82 13.34 9.57 2.32
C GLU A 82 13.65 8.58 1.19
N PHE A 83 12.66 8.34 0.33
CA PHE A 83 12.79 7.43 -0.79
C PHE A 83 12.22 8.08 -2.06
N GLY A 84 12.97 8.00 -3.15
CA GLY A 84 12.49 8.32 -4.50
C GLY A 84 11.89 7.12 -5.21
N TYR A 85 11.39 7.33 -6.43
CA TYR A 85 10.74 6.30 -7.24
C TYR A 85 11.60 5.04 -7.46
N ASP A 86 12.91 5.21 -7.63
CA ASP A 86 13.85 4.10 -7.89
C ASP A 86 14.46 3.50 -6.60
N LEU A 87 14.00 3.92 -5.42
CA LEU A 87 14.63 3.56 -4.14
C LEU A 87 13.92 2.43 -3.39
N CYS A 88 12.97 1.72 -4.01
CA CYS A 88 12.35 0.52 -3.43
C CYS A 88 13.39 -0.55 -3.08
N GLU A 89 14.41 -0.74 -3.92
CA GLU A 89 15.49 -1.70 -3.65
C GLU A 89 16.36 -1.27 -2.46
N GLN A 90 16.52 0.03 -2.21
CA GLN A 90 17.24 0.52 -1.03
C GLN A 90 16.44 0.25 0.25
N LEU A 91 15.13 0.46 0.22
CA LEU A 91 14.23 0.11 1.32
C LEU A 91 14.32 -1.38 1.65
N LYS A 92 14.31 -2.24 0.62
CA LYS A 92 14.50 -3.69 0.78
C LYS A 92 15.88 -4.04 1.33
N ALA A 93 16.95 -3.43 0.82
CA ALA A 93 18.33 -3.66 1.27
C ALA A 93 18.55 -3.28 2.75
N GLN A 94 17.80 -2.29 3.25
CA GLN A 94 17.80 -1.91 4.67
C GLN A 94 16.96 -2.86 5.55
N GLY A 95 16.36 -3.91 4.98
CA GLY A 95 15.49 -4.83 5.70
C GLY A 95 14.18 -4.19 6.15
N LEU A 96 13.79 -3.08 5.53
CA LEU A 96 12.55 -2.39 5.86
C LEU A 96 11.40 -3.07 5.11
N ASP A 97 10.42 -3.52 5.88
CA ASP A 97 9.18 -4.08 5.37
C ASP A 97 8.02 -3.54 6.22
N PRO A 98 7.21 -2.61 5.68
CA PRO A 98 6.02 -2.10 6.34
C PRO A 98 5.03 -3.20 6.79
N LEU A 99 4.92 -4.31 6.04
CA LEU A 99 4.00 -5.41 6.33
C LEU A 99 4.65 -6.55 7.13
N HIS A 100 5.86 -6.34 7.67
CA HIS A 100 6.50 -7.34 8.51
C HIS A 100 5.63 -7.65 9.75
N PRO A 101 5.42 -8.92 10.13
CA PRO A 101 4.56 -9.29 11.27
C PRO A 101 4.89 -8.55 12.57
N ALA A 102 6.19 -8.34 12.85
CA ALA A 102 6.64 -7.60 14.03
C ALA A 102 6.30 -6.09 14.01
N LYS A 103 5.95 -5.52 12.86
CA LYS A 103 5.60 -4.10 12.67
C LYS A 103 4.10 -3.87 12.48
N MET A 104 3.27 -4.91 12.59
CA MET A 104 1.83 -4.79 12.31
C MET A 104 1.10 -3.81 13.22
N GLU A 105 1.53 -3.63 14.47
CA GLU A 105 0.96 -2.60 15.35
C GLU A 105 1.32 -1.19 14.87
N GLN A 106 2.61 -0.96 14.54
CA GLN A 106 3.07 0.29 13.95
C GLN A 106 2.35 0.59 12.62
N MET A 107 2.08 -0.43 11.80
CA MET A 107 1.28 -0.28 10.57
C MET A 107 -0.15 0.15 10.87
N ARG A 108 -0.81 -0.44 11.89
CA ARG A 108 -2.16 -0.03 12.30
C ARG A 108 -2.19 1.41 12.78
N GLU A 109 -1.25 1.80 13.62
CA GLU A 109 -1.12 3.19 14.10
C GLU A 109 -0.90 4.16 12.94
N TYR A 110 -0.05 3.79 11.98
CA TYR A 110 0.21 4.58 10.79
C TYR A 110 -1.05 4.74 9.92
N LEU A 111 -1.80 3.66 9.66
CA LEU A 111 -3.05 3.75 8.90
C LEU A 111 -4.12 4.57 9.63
N LYS A 112 -4.19 4.47 10.96
CA LYS A 112 -5.04 5.32 11.78
C LYS A 112 -4.67 6.79 11.62
N MET A 113 -3.38 7.12 11.67
CA MET A 113 -2.88 8.49 11.44
C MET A 113 -3.27 8.99 10.04
N CYS A 114 -3.07 8.18 8.99
CA CYS A 114 -3.48 8.53 7.64
C CYS A 114 -4.99 8.82 7.56
N TRP A 115 -5.82 7.95 8.16
CA TRP A 115 -7.26 8.13 8.20
C TRP A 115 -7.67 9.41 8.95
N GLU A 116 -7.13 9.64 10.14
CA GLU A 116 -7.39 10.85 10.92
C GLU A 116 -7.02 12.12 10.15
N HIS A 117 -5.93 12.09 9.39
CA HIS A 117 -5.56 13.21 8.54
C HIS A 117 -6.60 13.47 7.43
N LEU A 118 -7.12 12.43 6.78
CA LEU A 118 -8.18 12.56 5.77
C LEU A 118 -9.47 13.13 6.38
N VAL A 119 -9.86 12.64 7.56
CA VAL A 119 -11.03 13.15 8.30
C VAL A 119 -10.85 14.62 8.65
N ARG A 120 -9.69 15.02 9.17
CA ARG A 120 -9.39 16.43 9.51
C ARG A 120 -9.45 17.33 8.27
N VAL A 121 -8.91 16.87 7.13
CA VAL A 121 -8.99 17.63 5.87
C VAL A 121 -10.44 17.78 5.43
N HIS A 122 -11.25 16.71 5.50
CA HIS A 122 -12.67 16.79 5.20
C HIS A 122 -13.38 17.81 6.08
N MET A 123 -13.14 17.77 7.40
CA MET A 123 -13.75 18.72 8.34
C MET A 123 -13.38 20.16 8.01
N VAL A 124 -12.11 20.46 7.74
CA VAL A 124 -11.67 21.82 7.39
C VAL A 124 -12.31 22.31 6.08
N LEU A 125 -12.41 21.45 5.07
CA LEU A 125 -13.07 21.80 3.81
C LEU A 125 -14.56 22.05 3.99
N ALA A 126 -15.23 21.21 4.78
CA ALA A 126 -16.65 21.38 5.10
C ALA A 126 -16.91 22.70 5.86
N GLU A 127 -16.09 23.03 6.85
CA GLU A 127 -16.18 24.32 7.57
C GLU A 127 -15.90 25.53 6.66
N ALA A 128 -15.12 25.34 5.60
CA ALA A 128 -14.85 26.35 4.58
C ALA A 128 -15.93 26.38 3.47
N ASP A 129 -17.07 25.70 3.64
CA ASP A 129 -18.15 25.55 2.65
C ASP A 129 -17.63 25.06 1.29
N THR A 130 -16.60 24.22 1.32
CA THR A 130 -15.96 23.65 0.15
C THR A 130 -16.33 22.17 0.05
N GLU A 131 -17.14 21.83 -0.95
CA GLU A 131 -17.42 20.43 -1.28
C GLU A 131 -16.17 19.72 -1.80
N PHE A 132 -16.00 18.46 -1.40
CA PHE A 132 -14.89 17.62 -1.81
C PHE A 132 -15.39 16.26 -2.28
N ASP A 133 -15.17 15.95 -3.55
CA ASP A 133 -15.60 14.69 -4.17
C ASP A 133 -14.68 13.53 -3.78
N TRP A 134 -14.94 12.98 -2.60
CA TRP A 134 -14.19 11.82 -2.08
C TRP A 134 -14.32 10.59 -2.97
N GLU A 135 -15.46 10.40 -3.64
CA GLU A 135 -15.66 9.25 -4.51
C GLU A 135 -14.72 9.33 -5.72
N PHE A 136 -14.68 10.49 -6.39
CA PHE A 136 -13.73 10.73 -7.48
C PHE A 136 -12.29 10.54 -7.03
N GLU A 137 -11.90 11.10 -5.88
CA GLU A 137 -10.52 11.02 -5.39
C GLU A 137 -10.08 9.59 -5.03
N VAL A 138 -10.97 8.81 -4.42
CA VAL A 138 -10.73 7.38 -4.14
C VAL A 138 -10.60 6.60 -5.45
N LYS A 139 -11.53 6.78 -6.40
CA LYS A 139 -11.48 6.11 -7.71
C LYS A 139 -10.23 6.48 -8.50
N SER A 140 -9.89 7.77 -8.52
CA SER A 140 -8.71 8.31 -9.19
C SER A 140 -7.42 7.76 -8.57
N THR A 141 -7.35 7.69 -7.25
CA THR A 141 -6.18 7.13 -6.54
C THR A 141 -6.02 5.63 -6.81
N ILE A 142 -7.11 4.85 -6.76
CA ILE A 142 -7.07 3.42 -7.10
C ILE A 142 -6.63 3.23 -8.55
N ARG A 143 -7.19 4.01 -9.48
CA ARG A 143 -6.78 4.01 -10.90
C ARG A 143 -5.31 4.35 -11.08
N TRP A 144 -4.81 5.33 -10.34
CA TRP A 144 -3.42 5.76 -10.39
C TRP A 144 -2.48 4.64 -9.93
N LEU A 145 -2.83 3.95 -8.85
CA LEU A 145 -1.98 2.91 -8.26
C LEU A 145 -1.97 1.61 -9.07
N TRP A 146 -3.13 1.12 -9.52
CA TRP A 146 -3.26 -0.20 -10.14
C TRP A 146 -3.82 -0.21 -11.57
N GLY A 147 -4.18 0.95 -12.11
CA GLY A 147 -4.80 1.07 -13.43
C GLY A 147 -6.30 0.79 -13.43
N HIS A 148 -6.95 1.09 -14.56
CA HIS A 148 -8.40 0.95 -14.72
C HIS A 148 -8.88 -0.53 -14.73
N GLN A 149 -7.99 -1.44 -15.12
CA GLN A 149 -8.34 -2.86 -15.28
C GLN A 149 -8.29 -3.66 -13.97
N ALA A 150 -7.67 -3.12 -12.92
CA ALA A 150 -7.54 -3.83 -11.65
C ALA A 150 -8.88 -3.96 -10.90
N PHE A 151 -9.78 -2.99 -11.06
CA PHE A 151 -11.08 -2.94 -10.38
C PHE A 151 -12.19 -2.50 -11.35
N PRO A 152 -12.57 -3.32 -12.35
CA PRO A 152 -13.48 -2.90 -13.41
C PRO A 152 -14.86 -2.48 -12.88
N ASN A 153 -15.34 -3.12 -11.82
CA ASN A 153 -16.63 -2.81 -11.20
C ASN A 153 -16.63 -1.50 -10.39
N LEU A 154 -15.48 -0.88 -10.16
CA LEU A 154 -15.38 0.37 -9.40
C LEU A 154 -15.82 1.59 -10.23
N TYR A 155 -15.72 1.48 -11.56
CA TYR A 155 -15.92 2.59 -12.50
C TYR A 155 -17.24 2.52 -13.28
N ASN A 156 -18.03 1.47 -13.08
CA ASN A 156 -19.37 1.29 -13.64
C ASN A 156 -20.43 1.77 -12.65
#